data_AF-A0A093YMS3-F1
#
_entry.id   AF-A0A093YMS3-F1
#
_cell.length_a   1.000
_cell.length_b   1.000
_cell.length_c   1.000
_cell.angle_alpha   90.00
_cell.angle_beta   90.00
_cell.angle_gamma   90.00
#
_symmetry.space_group_name_H-M   'P 1'
#
loop_
_entity.id
_entity.type
_entity.pdbx_description
1 polymer ?
#
loop_
_entity_poly.entity_id
_entity_poly.type
_entity_poly.pdbx_seq_one_letter_code
_entity_poly.pdbx_strand_id
1 'polypeptide(L)'
;MEKPSDGEIYCKIRQYERLGNLLLVEQWKALLSDHRRKCLRLLSGRRDGKLAVAFDDLLDIPGLWEGMRISTLHTVMALNCDEEVIHYLKHIKEFWHRLLHGDNNALRKVDQATVKALELKSPRYSRRDARVIQGLLMSGQIFAEFSRSEREVIWGDLRSVDGLIPSLFTFFEDLRYLTACAGCLKRLVNLSRQDTVYTAFQRSFTYPNPVDNQYTLEVAESTFVVKPGLVDRLNIGYRHMWLYAMRHYREIPTEAKKKLLAKVVVERADENILSALAFLANKVGFESAEIYDLKQRSSDNDIARNALLKARRPDQYQYSNSTLEASVAQIVSLFDTAVPVPCVLSSPSLASDSLKTPENRCGFPDEDSYEQDQTNGRDQEVLALVEEEGFAVVEQEMNSLVEEGGPAEMELEMVERVQQERFVQEWIEQEVLKQEA
;
A
#
# COMPACT_ATOMS: atom_id res chain seq x y z
N MET A 1 31.98 -11.85 -23.74
CA MET A 1 31.25 -12.28 -22.52
C MET A 1 30.25 -11.21 -22.21
N GLU A 2 28.98 -11.59 -22.16
CA GLU A 2 27.88 -10.70 -21.79
C GLU A 2 28.05 -10.25 -20.34
N LYS A 3 27.70 -9.00 -20.04
CA LYS A 3 27.83 -8.45 -18.69
C LYS A 3 26.75 -9.09 -17.81
N PRO A 4 27.09 -9.71 -16.67
CA PRO A 4 26.09 -10.34 -15.83
C PRO A 4 25.07 -9.32 -15.32
N SER A 5 23.82 -9.77 -15.17
CA SER A 5 22.73 -8.92 -14.69
C SER A 5 22.91 -8.58 -13.21
N ASP A 6 22.23 -7.53 -12.74
CA ASP A 6 22.24 -7.15 -11.33
C ASP A 6 21.72 -8.29 -10.44
N GLY A 7 20.73 -9.06 -10.91
CA GLY A 7 20.19 -10.22 -10.21
C GLY A 7 21.16 -11.38 -10.11
N GLU A 8 21.82 -11.74 -11.23
CA GLU A 8 22.84 -12.79 -11.25
C GLU A 8 23.96 -12.49 -10.26
N ILE A 9 24.44 -11.24 -10.25
CA ILE A 9 25.48 -10.80 -9.32
C ILE A 9 24.98 -10.91 -7.87
N TYR A 10 23.76 -10.44 -7.58
CA TYR A 10 23.19 -10.53 -6.23
C TYR A 10 23.08 -12.00 -5.76
N CYS A 11 22.47 -12.86 -6.56
CA CYS A 11 22.30 -14.29 -6.26
C CYS A 11 23.64 -14.98 -6.01
N LYS A 12 24.65 -14.71 -6.85
CA LYS A 12 25.99 -15.30 -6.68
C LYS A 12 26.68 -14.82 -5.42
N ILE A 13 26.61 -13.52 -5.12
CA ILE A 13 27.15 -12.98 -3.87
C ILE A 13 26.52 -13.69 -2.67
N ARG A 14 25.18 -13.77 -2.61
CA ARG A 14 24.46 -14.43 -1.51
C ARG A 14 24.75 -15.92 -1.42
N GLN A 15 24.84 -16.62 -2.56
CA GLN A 15 25.22 -18.03 -2.61
C GLN A 15 26.60 -18.26 -1.98
N TYR A 16 27.61 -17.46 -2.36
CA TYR A 16 28.96 -17.63 -1.82
C TYR A 16 29.11 -17.14 -0.38
N GLU A 17 28.34 -16.13 0.04
CA GLU A 17 28.25 -15.73 1.45
C GLU A 17 27.71 -16.89 2.32
N ARG A 18 26.66 -17.59 1.87
CA ARG A 18 26.13 -18.79 2.56
C ARG A 18 27.11 -19.97 2.60
N LEU A 19 27.93 -20.13 1.56
CA LEU A 19 28.97 -21.16 1.48
C LEU A 19 30.26 -20.80 2.24
N GLY A 20 30.37 -19.58 2.81
CA GLY A 20 31.57 -19.10 3.48
C GLY A 20 32.76 -18.82 2.55
N ASN A 21 32.54 -18.75 1.24
CA ASN A 21 33.62 -18.53 0.27
C ASN A 21 33.85 -17.04 0.01
N LEU A 22 34.57 -16.40 0.94
CA LEU A 22 34.84 -14.95 0.90
C LEU A 22 35.60 -14.51 -0.35
N LEU A 23 36.45 -15.37 -0.92
CA LEU A 23 37.23 -15.03 -2.12
C LEU A 23 36.32 -14.84 -3.34
N LEU A 24 35.36 -15.76 -3.54
CA LEU A 24 34.38 -15.63 -4.62
C LEU A 24 33.42 -14.46 -4.37
N VAL A 25 33.04 -14.20 -3.12
CA VAL A 25 32.24 -13.01 -2.76
C VAL A 25 32.92 -11.73 -3.22
N GLU A 26 34.21 -11.56 -2.93
CA GLU A 26 34.96 -10.37 -3.34
C GLU A 26 35.16 -10.29 -4.85
N GLN A 27 35.34 -11.42 -5.55
CA GLN A 27 35.39 -11.45 -7.01
C GLN A 27 34.08 -10.97 -7.65
N TRP A 28 32.92 -11.44 -7.16
CA TRP A 28 31.62 -11.01 -7.68
C TRP A 28 31.32 -9.55 -7.29
N LYS A 29 31.73 -9.11 -6.09
CA LYS A 29 31.65 -7.69 -5.70
C LYS A 29 32.53 -6.80 -6.58
N ALA A 30 33.68 -7.27 -7.08
CA ALA A 30 34.56 -6.50 -7.96
C ALA A 30 33.94 -6.18 -9.33
N LEU A 31 32.94 -6.96 -9.78
CA LEU A 31 32.18 -6.69 -11.01
C LEU A 31 31.25 -5.47 -10.88
N LEU A 32 30.98 -5.02 -9.64
CA LEU A 32 30.11 -3.90 -9.35
C LEU A 32 30.90 -2.58 -9.23
N SER A 33 30.27 -1.50 -9.69
CA SER A 33 30.76 -0.15 -9.43
C SER A 33 30.80 0.15 -7.92
N ASP A 34 31.62 1.12 -7.51
CA ASP A 34 31.72 1.52 -6.10
C ASP A 34 30.37 1.91 -5.50
N HIS A 35 29.53 2.58 -6.30
CA HIS A 35 28.17 2.93 -5.91
C HIS A 35 27.32 1.69 -5.60
N ARG A 36 27.32 0.68 -6.48
CA ARG A 36 26.55 -0.56 -6.30
C ARG A 36 27.06 -1.38 -5.12
N ARG A 37 28.39 -1.47 -4.93
CA ARG A 37 28.98 -2.10 -3.74
C ARG A 37 28.55 -1.40 -2.45
N LYS A 38 28.49 -0.07 -2.46
CA LYS A 38 27.97 0.71 -1.33
C LYS A 38 26.50 0.40 -1.05
N CYS A 39 25.66 0.31 -2.09
CA CYS A 39 24.25 -0.05 -1.95
C CYS A 39 24.07 -1.42 -1.27
N LEU A 40 24.82 -2.45 -1.68
CA LEU A 40 24.75 -3.77 -1.07
C LEU A 40 25.20 -3.77 0.40
N ARG A 41 26.29 -3.06 0.73
CA ARG A 41 26.73 -2.93 2.12
C ARG A 41 25.68 -2.24 3.00
N LEU A 42 25.04 -1.19 2.48
CA LEU A 42 23.98 -0.48 3.20
C LEU A 42 22.74 -1.36 3.37
N LEU A 43 22.36 -2.14 2.35
CA LEU A 43 21.24 -3.08 2.44
C LEU A 43 21.43 -4.09 3.58
N SER A 44 22.62 -4.69 3.67
CA SER A 44 22.93 -5.68 4.71
C SER A 44 23.10 -5.06 6.11
N GLY A 45 23.52 -3.80 6.22
CA GLY A 45 23.78 -3.14 7.50
C GLY A 45 22.61 -2.35 8.08
N ARG A 46 21.50 -2.22 7.35
CA ARG A 46 20.36 -1.36 7.75
C ARG A 46 19.39 -2.12 8.65
N ARG A 47 19.09 -1.56 9.83
CA ARG A 47 18.01 -1.97 10.76
C ARG A 47 17.89 -3.49 10.88
N ASP A 48 18.95 -4.08 11.43
CA ASP A 48 19.10 -5.51 11.71
C ASP A 48 19.08 -6.43 10.47
N GLY A 49 19.22 -5.87 9.26
CA GLY A 49 19.28 -6.64 8.03
C GLY A 49 17.94 -7.24 7.57
N LYS A 50 16.82 -6.86 8.20
CA LYS A 50 15.47 -7.39 7.86
C LYS A 50 15.13 -7.25 6.39
N LEU A 51 15.50 -6.11 5.79
CA LEU A 51 15.28 -5.87 4.37
C LEU A 51 16.13 -6.80 3.49
N ALA A 52 17.38 -7.07 3.88
CA ALA A 52 18.23 -8.02 3.18
C ALA A 52 17.65 -9.44 3.26
N VAL A 53 17.13 -9.84 4.43
CA VAL A 53 16.45 -11.13 4.62
C VAL A 53 15.24 -11.26 3.70
N ALA A 54 14.41 -10.21 3.58
CA ALA A 54 13.25 -10.21 2.70
C ALA A 54 13.60 -10.38 1.20
N PHE A 55 14.73 -9.81 0.75
CA PHE A 55 15.25 -10.09 -0.60
C PHE A 55 15.79 -11.52 -0.70
N ASP A 56 16.53 -11.98 0.31
CA ASP A 56 17.15 -13.30 0.32
C ASP A 56 16.11 -14.43 0.37
N ASP A 57 14.91 -14.14 0.88
CA ASP A 57 13.75 -15.02 0.87
C ASP A 57 13.18 -15.31 -0.53
N LEU A 58 13.55 -14.51 -1.54
CA LEU A 58 13.20 -14.70 -2.95
C LEU A 58 14.24 -15.51 -3.74
N LEU A 59 15.37 -15.89 -3.12
CA LEU A 59 16.46 -16.61 -3.80
C LEU A 59 16.05 -18.01 -4.29
N ASP A 60 14.99 -18.59 -3.73
CA ASP A 60 14.47 -19.91 -4.14
C ASP A 60 13.69 -19.88 -5.46
N ILE A 61 13.45 -18.69 -6.04
CA ILE A 61 12.73 -18.49 -7.31
C ILE A 61 13.66 -17.77 -8.29
N PRO A 62 14.51 -18.50 -9.04
CA PRO A 62 15.55 -17.91 -9.89
C PRO A 62 15.00 -16.94 -10.94
N GLY A 63 13.83 -17.24 -11.52
CA GLY A 63 13.20 -16.43 -12.57
C GLY A 63 12.89 -14.99 -12.16
N LEU A 64 12.76 -14.67 -10.88
CA LEU A 64 12.46 -13.31 -10.42
C LEU A 64 13.64 -12.34 -10.59
N TRP A 65 14.87 -12.85 -10.60
CA TRP A 65 16.05 -12.02 -10.40
C TRP A 65 16.45 -11.18 -11.61
N GLU A 66 15.89 -11.40 -12.80
CA GLU A 66 16.06 -10.46 -13.92
C GLU A 66 15.58 -9.05 -13.56
N GLY A 67 14.50 -8.93 -12.77
CA GLY A 67 13.94 -7.66 -12.36
C GLY A 67 14.81 -6.87 -11.38
N MET A 68 15.89 -7.46 -10.84
CA MET A 68 16.70 -6.86 -9.78
C MET A 68 17.47 -5.61 -10.25
N ARG A 69 17.42 -4.53 -9.45
CA ARG A 69 18.13 -3.27 -9.72
C ARG A 69 18.96 -2.86 -8.51
N ILE A 70 20.20 -3.36 -8.41
CA ILE A 70 21.11 -3.04 -7.29
C ILE A 70 21.34 -1.53 -7.19
N SER A 71 21.42 -0.86 -8.35
CA SER A 71 21.59 0.60 -8.39
C SER A 71 20.43 1.38 -7.75
N THR A 72 19.21 0.83 -7.67
CA THR A 72 18.02 1.49 -7.10
C THR A 72 17.84 1.24 -5.61
N LEU A 73 18.61 0.32 -5.01
CA LEU A 73 18.51 0.00 -3.58
C LEU A 73 18.75 1.22 -2.68
N HIS A 74 19.56 2.19 -3.11
CA HIS A 74 19.74 3.43 -2.35
C HIS A 74 18.44 4.23 -2.20
N THR A 75 17.54 4.19 -3.19
CA THR A 75 16.21 4.80 -3.13
C THR A 75 15.32 4.05 -2.15
N VAL A 76 15.32 2.70 -2.20
CA VAL A 76 14.61 1.84 -1.23
C VAL A 76 15.00 2.24 0.20
N MET A 77 16.30 2.40 0.46
CA MET A 77 16.79 2.76 1.79
C MET A 77 16.53 4.23 2.17
N ALA A 78 16.49 5.14 1.21
CA ALA A 78 16.14 6.54 1.45
C ALA A 78 14.63 6.73 1.69
N LEU A 79 13.81 5.76 1.29
CA LEU A 79 12.37 5.79 1.45
C LEU A 79 11.95 5.70 2.93
N ASN A 80 12.70 4.98 3.78
CA ASN A 80 12.31 4.75 5.19
C ASN A 80 10.92 4.12 5.37
N CYS A 81 10.42 3.37 4.38
CA CYS A 81 9.19 2.59 4.44
C CYS A 81 9.56 1.10 4.42
N ASP A 82 10.17 0.61 5.51
CA ASP A 82 10.79 -0.71 5.49
C ASP A 82 9.73 -1.80 5.61
N GLU A 83 8.69 -1.54 6.40
CA GLU A 83 7.53 -2.40 6.62
C GLU A 83 6.79 -2.66 5.31
N GLU A 84 6.51 -1.61 4.53
CA GLU A 84 5.78 -1.66 3.26
C GLU A 84 6.62 -2.34 2.18
N VAL A 85 7.92 -2.03 2.13
CA VAL A 85 8.84 -2.68 1.19
C VAL A 85 8.96 -4.17 1.49
N ILE A 86 9.14 -4.54 2.77
CA ILE A 86 9.19 -5.94 3.18
C ILE A 86 7.86 -6.63 2.88
N HIS A 87 6.73 -5.97 3.12
CA HIS A 87 5.41 -6.50 2.81
C HIS A 87 5.26 -6.78 1.30
N TYR A 88 5.70 -5.88 0.42
CA TYR A 88 5.69 -6.12 -1.03
C TYR A 88 6.56 -7.34 -1.40
N LEU A 89 7.79 -7.43 -0.87
CA LEU A 89 8.68 -8.57 -1.15
C LEU A 89 8.07 -9.90 -0.67
N LYS A 90 7.40 -9.90 0.48
CA LYS A 90 6.64 -11.06 0.98
C LYS A 90 5.47 -11.39 0.06
N HIS A 91 4.71 -10.40 -0.40
CA HIS A 91 3.63 -10.60 -1.35
C HIS A 91 4.11 -11.28 -2.65
N ILE A 92 5.27 -10.88 -3.19
CA ILE A 92 5.89 -11.59 -4.33
C ILE A 92 6.12 -13.06 -3.95
N LYS A 93 6.79 -13.34 -2.83
CA LYS A 93 7.08 -14.71 -2.39
C LYS A 93 5.80 -15.54 -2.25
N GLU A 94 4.82 -15.02 -1.51
CA GLU A 94 3.56 -15.67 -1.20
C GLU A 94 2.75 -15.97 -2.46
N PHE A 95 2.73 -15.04 -3.42
CA PHE A 95 2.11 -15.25 -4.72
C PHE A 95 2.66 -16.50 -5.41
N TRP A 96 3.98 -16.56 -5.61
CA TRP A 96 4.63 -17.67 -6.32
C TRP A 96 4.54 -18.98 -5.53
N HIS A 97 4.69 -18.91 -4.21
CA HIS A 97 4.54 -20.04 -3.31
C HIS A 97 3.12 -20.63 -3.38
N ARG A 98 2.08 -19.79 -3.35
CA ARG A 98 0.68 -20.23 -3.49
C ARG A 98 0.40 -20.85 -4.86
N LEU A 99 0.90 -20.20 -5.93
CA LEU A 99 0.73 -20.68 -7.30
C LEU A 99 1.32 -22.07 -7.53
N LEU A 100 2.39 -22.42 -6.82
CA LEU A 100 3.06 -23.72 -6.93
C LEU A 100 2.86 -24.59 -5.68
N HIS A 101 1.80 -24.33 -4.91
CA HIS A 101 1.39 -25.10 -3.72
C HIS A 101 2.51 -25.37 -2.70
N GLY A 102 3.47 -24.46 -2.58
CA GLY A 102 4.62 -24.57 -1.68
C GLY A 102 5.69 -25.58 -2.09
N ASP A 103 5.65 -26.11 -3.31
CA ASP A 103 6.71 -27.00 -3.80
C ASP A 103 7.99 -26.21 -4.14
N ASN A 104 8.98 -26.29 -3.25
CA ASN A 104 10.30 -25.69 -3.44
C ASN A 104 11.04 -26.18 -4.68
N ASN A 105 10.80 -27.42 -5.14
CA ASN A 105 11.41 -27.90 -6.38
C ASN A 105 10.72 -27.28 -7.59
N ALA A 106 9.41 -27.11 -7.56
CA ALA A 106 8.67 -26.39 -8.60
C ALA A 106 9.09 -24.92 -8.68
N LEU A 107 9.23 -24.23 -7.54
CA LEU A 107 9.69 -22.83 -7.48
C LEU A 107 11.05 -22.63 -8.18
N ARG A 108 11.97 -23.60 -8.04
CA ARG A 108 13.29 -23.56 -8.68
C ARG A 108 13.26 -23.77 -10.19
N LYS A 109 12.21 -24.37 -10.73
CA LYS A 109 11.99 -24.56 -12.17
C LYS A 109 11.43 -23.30 -12.85
N VAL A 110 11.03 -22.28 -12.07
CA VAL A 110 10.50 -21.03 -12.64
C VAL A 110 11.65 -20.25 -13.27
N ASP A 111 11.61 -20.18 -14.60
CA ASP A 111 12.58 -19.44 -15.40
C ASP A 111 12.19 -17.96 -15.58
N GLN A 112 13.18 -17.19 -16.04
CA GLN A 112 13.06 -15.76 -16.30
C GLN A 112 12.00 -15.43 -17.36
N ALA A 113 11.93 -16.22 -18.44
CA ALA A 113 10.98 -15.97 -19.53
C ALA A 113 9.53 -16.14 -19.06
N THR A 114 9.30 -17.10 -18.16
CA THR A 114 8.02 -17.35 -17.50
C THR A 114 7.60 -16.16 -16.64
N VAL A 115 8.47 -15.66 -15.75
CA VAL A 115 8.17 -14.48 -14.94
C VAL A 115 7.90 -13.27 -15.84
N LYS A 116 8.74 -13.03 -16.85
CA LYS A 116 8.62 -11.90 -17.76
C LYS A 116 7.32 -11.92 -18.58
N ALA A 117 6.86 -13.10 -18.95
CA ALA A 117 5.61 -13.28 -19.67
C ALA A 117 4.37 -13.11 -18.77
N LEU A 118 4.51 -13.28 -17.46
CA LEU A 118 3.40 -13.22 -16.50
C LEU A 118 3.28 -11.88 -15.79
N GLU A 119 4.39 -11.19 -15.49
CA GLU A 119 4.36 -9.93 -14.76
C GLU A 119 3.43 -8.89 -15.41
N LEU A 120 2.76 -8.07 -14.59
CA LEU A 120 1.80 -7.04 -15.02
C LEU A 120 0.54 -7.55 -15.70
N LYS A 121 0.27 -8.87 -15.66
CA LYS A 121 -0.97 -9.45 -16.17
C LYS A 121 -1.96 -9.71 -15.04
N SER A 122 -3.24 -9.55 -15.34
CA SER A 122 -4.33 -9.91 -14.43
C SER A 122 -5.31 -10.86 -15.13
N PRO A 123 -5.04 -12.17 -15.14
CA PRO A 123 -5.90 -13.15 -15.82
C PRO A 123 -7.34 -13.22 -15.29
N ARG A 124 -7.60 -12.83 -14.03
CA ARG A 124 -8.95 -12.79 -13.46
C ARG A 124 -9.78 -11.65 -14.04
N TYR A 125 -9.21 -10.45 -14.18
CA TYR A 125 -9.92 -9.25 -14.61
C TYR A 125 -9.74 -8.90 -16.09
N SER A 126 -8.70 -9.38 -16.75
CA SER A 126 -8.43 -9.14 -18.17
C SER A 126 -8.56 -10.40 -19.02
N ARG A 127 -9.62 -10.45 -19.84
CA ARG A 127 -9.84 -11.53 -20.82
C ARG A 127 -8.68 -11.65 -21.81
N ARG A 128 -8.07 -10.51 -22.19
CA ARG A 128 -6.90 -10.49 -23.07
C ARG A 128 -5.71 -11.18 -22.44
N ASP A 129 -5.38 -10.82 -21.19
CA ASP A 129 -4.28 -11.45 -20.47
C ASP A 129 -4.51 -12.95 -20.26
N ALA A 130 -5.73 -13.32 -19.86
CA ALA A 130 -6.14 -14.71 -19.71
C ALA A 130 -5.85 -15.53 -20.98
N ARG A 131 -6.27 -15.04 -22.16
CA ARG A 131 -6.02 -15.73 -23.44
C ARG A 131 -4.53 -15.82 -23.78
N VAL A 132 -3.77 -14.75 -23.56
CA VAL A 132 -2.33 -14.74 -23.83
C VAL A 132 -1.61 -15.75 -22.94
N ILE A 133 -1.87 -15.72 -21.64
CA ILE A 133 -1.28 -16.64 -20.66
C ILE A 133 -1.66 -18.06 -21.02
N GLN A 134 -2.94 -18.35 -21.26
CA GLN A 134 -3.40 -19.69 -21.62
C GLN A 134 -2.69 -20.21 -22.87
N GLY A 135 -2.55 -19.39 -23.92
CA GLY A 135 -1.85 -19.78 -25.15
C GLY A 135 -0.37 -20.12 -24.91
N LEU A 136 0.35 -19.28 -24.16
CA LEU A 136 1.75 -19.51 -23.82
C LEU A 136 1.94 -20.77 -22.96
N LEU A 137 1.01 -20.99 -22.02
CA LEU A 137 1.06 -22.09 -21.08
C LEU A 137 0.74 -23.43 -21.78
N MET A 138 -0.31 -23.47 -22.60
CA MET A 138 -0.69 -24.67 -23.36
C MET A 138 0.33 -25.04 -24.44
N SER A 139 1.03 -24.05 -25.01
CA SER A 139 2.14 -24.30 -25.96
C SER A 139 3.46 -24.65 -25.28
N GLY A 140 3.56 -24.50 -23.95
CA GLY A 140 4.77 -24.79 -23.18
C GLY A 140 5.90 -23.78 -23.34
N GLN A 141 5.58 -22.56 -23.79
CA GLN A 141 6.55 -21.46 -23.87
C GLN A 141 6.86 -20.87 -22.50
N ILE A 142 5.92 -20.97 -21.57
CA ILE A 142 6.10 -20.65 -20.14
C ILE A 142 5.90 -21.91 -19.31
N PHE A 143 6.56 -21.98 -18.15
CA PHE A 143 6.65 -23.19 -17.34
C PHE A 143 7.17 -24.39 -18.17
N ALA A 144 8.24 -24.18 -18.94
CA ALA A 144 8.74 -25.15 -19.90
C ALA A 144 9.16 -26.49 -19.25
N GLU A 145 9.70 -26.44 -18.03
CA GLU A 145 10.11 -27.63 -17.26
C GLU A 145 8.95 -28.39 -16.59
N PHE A 146 7.72 -27.89 -16.70
CA PHE A 146 6.53 -28.53 -16.15
C PHE A 146 5.85 -29.41 -17.20
N SER A 147 5.26 -30.52 -16.76
CA SER A 147 4.41 -31.37 -17.58
C SER A 147 3.12 -30.66 -17.99
N ARG A 148 2.45 -31.19 -19.01
CA ARG A 148 1.16 -30.63 -19.47
C ARG A 148 0.10 -30.62 -18.37
N SER A 149 0.02 -31.67 -17.56
CA SER A 149 -0.96 -31.76 -16.47
C SER A 149 -0.68 -30.76 -15.35
N GLU A 150 0.59 -30.59 -14.95
CA GLU A 150 0.97 -29.55 -13.97
C GLU A 150 0.63 -28.15 -14.49
N ARG A 151 0.89 -27.90 -15.78
CA ARG A 151 0.54 -26.66 -16.47
C ARG A 151 -0.98 -26.39 -16.44
N GLU A 152 -1.81 -27.40 -16.65
CA GLU A 152 -3.27 -27.26 -16.57
C GLU A 152 -3.75 -26.88 -15.15
N VAL A 153 -3.11 -27.39 -14.10
CA VAL A 153 -3.36 -27.00 -12.70
C VAL A 153 -2.96 -25.55 -12.46
N ILE A 154 -1.72 -25.18 -12.83
CA ILE A 154 -1.21 -23.80 -12.71
C ILE A 154 -2.14 -22.80 -13.42
N TRP A 155 -2.70 -23.17 -14.58
CA TRP A 155 -3.67 -22.34 -15.27
C TRP A 155 -4.96 -22.15 -14.48
N GLY A 156 -5.47 -23.20 -13.82
CA GLY A 156 -6.61 -23.11 -12.92
C GLY A 156 -6.39 -22.07 -11.82
N ASP A 157 -5.24 -22.13 -11.17
CA ASP A 157 -4.89 -21.22 -10.07
C ASP A 157 -4.67 -19.79 -10.55
N LEU A 158 -3.96 -19.60 -11.67
CA LEU A 158 -3.75 -18.27 -12.25
C LEU A 158 -5.07 -17.53 -12.49
N ARG A 159 -6.14 -18.22 -12.87
CA ARG A 159 -7.44 -17.57 -13.10
C ARG A 159 -8.12 -17.06 -11.83
N SER A 160 -7.74 -17.58 -10.66
CA SER A 160 -8.26 -17.17 -9.36
C SER A 160 -7.48 -16.01 -8.74
N VAL A 161 -6.30 -15.71 -9.28
CA VAL A 161 -5.40 -14.65 -8.77
C VAL A 161 -6.12 -13.30 -8.80
N ASP A 162 -6.13 -12.64 -7.64
CA ASP A 162 -6.52 -11.25 -7.51
C ASP A 162 -5.37 -10.32 -7.88
N GLY A 163 -5.67 -9.23 -8.58
CA GLY A 163 -4.70 -8.22 -8.98
C GLY A 163 -3.74 -8.62 -10.11
N LEU A 164 -2.63 -7.87 -10.19
CA LEU A 164 -1.54 -8.08 -11.16
C LEU A 164 -0.54 -9.09 -10.61
N ILE A 165 0.02 -9.92 -11.49
CA ILE A 165 1.08 -10.86 -11.10
C ILE A 165 2.35 -10.07 -10.71
N PRO A 166 2.83 -10.20 -9.45
CA PRO A 166 3.93 -9.40 -8.93
C PRO A 166 5.30 -10.01 -9.26
N SER A 167 6.30 -9.16 -9.46
CA SER A 167 7.70 -9.55 -9.67
C SER A 167 8.67 -8.53 -9.08
N LEU A 168 9.97 -8.81 -9.10
CA LEU A 168 10.96 -7.78 -8.73
C LEU A 168 10.92 -6.58 -9.68
N PHE A 169 10.54 -6.78 -10.95
CA PHE A 169 10.38 -5.68 -11.89
C PHE A 169 9.24 -4.75 -11.45
N THR A 170 8.05 -5.31 -11.16
CA THR A 170 6.89 -4.51 -10.72
C THR A 170 7.21 -3.76 -9.43
N PHE A 171 7.87 -4.43 -8.48
CA PHE A 171 8.34 -3.80 -7.24
C PHE A 171 9.19 -2.54 -7.48
N PHE A 172 10.18 -2.62 -8.38
CA PHE A 172 11.05 -1.46 -8.64
C PHE A 172 10.36 -0.33 -9.42
N GLU A 173 9.35 -0.63 -10.24
CA GLU A 173 8.53 0.40 -10.88
C GLU A 173 7.59 1.06 -9.87
N ASP A 174 6.86 0.27 -9.09
CA ASP A 174 5.90 0.74 -8.08
C ASP A 174 6.57 1.53 -6.97
N LEU A 175 7.83 1.22 -6.64
CA LEU A 175 8.62 1.98 -5.67
C LEU A 175 8.71 3.47 -6.02
N ARG A 176 8.67 3.82 -7.31
CA ARG A 176 8.74 5.22 -7.76
C ARG A 176 7.48 5.98 -7.33
N TYR A 177 6.32 5.34 -7.50
CA TYR A 177 5.03 5.86 -7.06
C TYR A 177 4.93 5.88 -5.54
N LEU A 178 5.34 4.80 -4.87
CA LEU A 178 5.40 4.71 -3.42
C LEU A 178 6.28 5.81 -2.81
N THR A 179 7.37 6.19 -3.50
CA THR A 179 8.26 7.28 -3.07
C THR A 179 7.54 8.63 -3.05
N ALA A 180 6.71 8.92 -4.05
CA ALA A 180 5.94 10.15 -4.08
C ALA A 180 4.89 10.18 -2.94
N CYS A 181 4.15 9.07 -2.78
CA CYS A 181 3.15 8.93 -1.73
C CYS A 181 3.76 9.04 -0.32
N ALA A 182 4.88 8.35 -0.06
CA ALA A 182 5.61 8.44 1.20
C ALA A 182 6.12 9.87 1.47
N GLY A 183 6.43 10.62 0.41
CA GLY A 183 6.80 12.03 0.51
C GLY A 183 5.69 12.89 1.12
N CYS A 184 4.42 12.57 0.85
CA CYS A 184 3.26 13.23 1.45
C CYS A 184 3.20 12.93 2.94
N LEU A 185 3.29 11.65 3.32
CA LEU A 185 3.16 11.20 4.70
C LEU A 185 4.27 11.73 5.61
N LYS A 186 5.49 11.85 5.08
CA LYS A 186 6.64 12.42 5.80
C LYS A 186 6.45 13.88 6.20
N ARG A 187 5.48 14.61 5.63
CA ARG A 187 5.15 15.97 6.07
C ARG A 187 4.42 15.99 7.42
N LEU A 188 3.80 14.88 7.83
CA LEU A 188 3.03 14.76 9.07
C LEU A 188 3.87 14.28 10.27
N VAL A 189 5.09 13.80 10.03
CA VAL A 189 5.90 13.15 11.07
C VAL A 189 7.36 13.56 11.01
N ASN A 190 7.98 13.68 12.18
CA ASN A 190 9.41 13.87 12.30
C ASN A 190 10.13 12.52 12.29
N LEU A 191 10.99 12.30 11.29
CA LEU A 191 11.78 11.07 11.19
C LEU A 191 13.15 11.21 11.86
N SER A 192 13.39 10.44 12.91
CA SER A 192 14.76 10.22 13.40
C SER A 192 15.55 9.33 12.43
N ARG A 193 16.88 9.25 12.61
CA ARG A 193 17.75 8.40 11.77
C ARG A 193 17.38 6.92 11.83
N GLN A 194 16.81 6.45 12.93
CA GLN A 194 16.46 5.04 13.09
C GLN A 194 15.02 4.75 12.66
N ASP A 195 14.23 5.78 12.35
CA ASP A 195 12.78 5.67 12.19
C ASP A 195 12.35 5.30 10.77
N THR A 196 11.40 4.39 10.69
CA THR A 196 10.55 4.21 9.51
C THR A 196 9.37 5.18 9.55
N VAL A 197 8.72 5.40 8.41
CA VAL A 197 7.45 6.13 8.35
C VAL A 197 6.43 5.46 9.27
N TYR A 198 6.28 4.14 9.17
CA TYR A 198 5.39 3.36 10.03
C TYR A 198 5.68 3.57 11.52
N THR A 199 6.92 3.36 11.97
CA THR A 199 7.25 3.52 13.40
C THR A 199 7.10 4.96 13.90
N ALA A 200 7.25 5.96 13.04
CA ALA A 200 6.97 7.35 13.39
C ALA A 200 5.48 7.60 13.58
N PHE A 201 4.63 7.07 12.69
CA PHE A 201 3.17 7.11 12.85
C PHE A 201 2.69 6.29 14.06
N GLN A 202 3.30 5.14 14.32
CA GLN A 202 3.00 4.32 15.49
C GLN A 202 3.25 5.08 16.80
N ARG A 203 4.29 5.92 16.85
CA ARG A 203 4.60 6.75 18.02
C ARG A 203 3.66 7.93 18.19
N SER A 204 3.12 8.45 17.10
CA SER A 204 2.13 9.52 17.14
C SER A 204 0.71 9.01 17.35
N PHE A 205 0.47 7.70 17.37
CA PHE A 205 -0.87 7.15 17.50
C PHE A 205 -1.35 7.15 18.95
N THR A 206 -2.47 7.83 19.21
CA THR A 206 -3.14 7.85 20.50
C THR A 206 -4.18 6.74 20.53
N TYR A 207 -3.95 5.70 21.34
CA TYR A 207 -4.94 4.65 21.58
C TYR A 207 -6.08 5.21 22.45
N PRO A 208 -7.33 5.28 21.96
CA PRO A 208 -8.47 5.64 22.81
C PRO A 208 -8.66 4.60 23.91
N ASN A 209 -9.30 4.99 25.02
CA ASN A 209 -9.57 4.07 26.13
C ASN A 209 -10.18 2.74 25.63
N PRO A 210 -9.71 1.59 26.13
CA PRO A 210 -10.06 0.25 25.64
C PRO A 210 -11.53 -0.14 25.84
N VAL A 211 -12.34 0.69 26.50
CA VAL A 211 -13.74 0.41 26.81
C VAL A 211 -14.64 0.49 25.57
N ASP A 212 -14.28 1.29 24.57
CA ASP A 212 -15.23 1.61 23.49
C ASP A 212 -15.15 0.71 22.25
N ASN A 213 -14.12 -0.14 22.08
CA ASN A 213 -13.95 -1.04 20.92
C ASN A 213 -14.41 -0.44 19.57
N GLN A 214 -14.17 0.85 19.38
CA GLN A 214 -14.64 1.63 18.24
C GLN A 214 -13.46 2.20 17.47
N TYR A 215 -13.60 2.30 16.16
CA TYR A 215 -12.63 2.91 15.28
C TYR A 215 -13.32 3.79 14.25
N THR A 216 -12.62 4.84 13.82
CA THR A 216 -13.11 5.82 12.86
C THR A 216 -12.63 5.46 11.47
N LEU A 217 -13.57 5.31 10.54
CA LEU A 217 -13.30 5.09 9.12
C LEU A 217 -13.72 6.33 8.34
N GLU A 218 -12.90 6.75 7.39
CA GLU A 218 -13.38 7.64 6.34
C GLU A 218 -14.07 6.78 5.29
N VAL A 219 -15.39 6.92 5.19
CA VAL A 219 -16.19 6.15 4.21
C VAL A 219 -16.36 6.91 2.91
N ALA A 220 -16.27 8.25 2.93
CA ALA A 220 -16.27 9.13 1.78
C ALA A 220 -15.50 10.42 2.15
N GLU A 221 -15.19 11.29 1.19
CA GLU A 221 -14.41 12.51 1.42
C GLU A 221 -14.96 13.32 2.61
N SER A 222 -14.14 13.48 3.65
CA SER A 222 -14.49 14.18 4.90
C SER A 222 -15.71 13.58 5.65
N THR A 223 -16.14 12.38 5.30
CA THR A 223 -17.28 11.67 5.88
C THR A 223 -16.79 10.49 6.69
N PHE A 224 -16.98 10.56 8.00
CA PHE A 224 -16.46 9.59 8.93
C PHE A 224 -17.56 8.78 9.60
N VAL A 225 -17.36 7.47 9.66
CA VAL A 225 -18.24 6.55 10.40
C VAL A 225 -17.45 5.92 11.53
N VAL A 226 -18.04 5.87 12.71
CA VAL A 226 -17.50 5.13 13.84
C VAL A 226 -18.11 3.73 13.81
N LYS A 227 -17.25 2.71 13.69
CA LYS A 227 -17.67 1.30 13.70
C LYS A 227 -17.18 0.59 14.96
N PRO A 228 -18.00 -0.30 15.55
CA PRO A 228 -17.51 -1.23 16.56
C PRO A 228 -16.65 -2.34 15.90
N GLY A 229 -15.59 -2.78 16.55
CA GLY A 229 -14.77 -3.90 16.09
C GLY A 229 -13.44 -4.04 16.84
N LEU A 230 -13.00 -5.29 17.00
CA LEU A 230 -11.66 -5.63 17.49
C LEU A 230 -10.72 -5.73 16.29
N VAL A 231 -10.27 -4.57 15.79
CA VAL A 231 -9.40 -4.46 14.61
C VAL A 231 -8.11 -3.71 14.95
N ASP A 232 -7.06 -3.89 14.16
CA ASP A 232 -5.82 -3.12 14.30
C ASP A 232 -6.06 -1.66 13.83
N ARG A 233 -6.51 -0.82 14.76
CA ARG A 233 -6.85 0.59 14.49
C ARG A 233 -5.67 1.40 13.94
N LEU A 234 -4.46 1.08 14.39
CA LEU A 234 -3.24 1.72 13.89
C LEU A 234 -3.05 1.36 12.41
N ASN A 235 -3.18 0.09 12.06
CA ASN A 235 -3.04 -0.38 10.69
C ASN A 235 -4.10 0.23 9.78
N ILE A 236 -5.36 0.20 10.19
CA ILE A 236 -6.47 0.83 9.44
C ILE A 236 -6.21 2.31 9.24
N GLY A 237 -5.92 3.07 10.31
CA GLY A 237 -5.62 4.50 10.21
C GLY A 237 -4.41 4.77 9.30
N TYR A 238 -3.38 3.94 9.38
CA TYR A 238 -2.19 4.06 8.54
C TYR A 238 -2.49 3.78 7.06
N ARG A 239 -3.32 2.79 6.74
CA ARG A 239 -3.79 2.54 5.37
C ARG A 239 -4.60 3.73 4.83
N HIS A 240 -5.44 4.37 5.64
CA HIS A 240 -6.15 5.59 5.23
C HIS A 240 -5.18 6.71 4.84
N MET A 241 -4.07 6.86 5.57
CA MET A 241 -3.05 7.84 5.21
C MET A 241 -2.45 7.53 3.83
N TRP A 242 -2.12 6.27 3.57
CA TRP A 242 -1.59 5.86 2.26
C TRP A 242 -2.59 6.06 1.12
N LEU A 243 -3.86 5.71 1.33
CA LEU A 243 -4.91 5.93 0.33
C LEU A 243 -5.08 7.42 0.00
N TYR A 244 -5.10 8.28 1.02
CA TYR A 244 -5.14 9.72 0.80
C TYR A 244 -3.91 10.20 0.03
N ALA A 245 -2.71 9.75 0.41
CA ALA A 245 -1.47 10.11 -0.27
C ALA A 245 -1.46 9.64 -1.74
N MET A 246 -1.97 8.45 -2.02
CA MET A 246 -2.11 7.91 -3.38
C MET A 246 -3.05 8.77 -4.25
N ARG A 247 -4.11 9.31 -3.66
CA ARG A 247 -5.06 10.20 -4.38
C ARG A 247 -4.53 11.60 -4.62
N HIS A 248 -3.63 12.08 -3.77
CA HIS A 248 -3.22 13.49 -3.72
C HIS A 248 -1.72 13.73 -3.86
N TYR A 249 -0.94 12.74 -4.33
CA TYR A 249 0.52 12.85 -4.39
C TYR A 249 1.02 13.94 -5.34
N ARG A 250 0.21 14.34 -6.32
CA ARG A 250 0.57 15.38 -7.30
C ARG A 250 0.40 16.77 -6.70
N GLU A 251 -0.63 16.96 -5.90
CA GLU A 251 -0.94 18.21 -5.21
C GLU A 251 -0.09 18.38 -3.93
N ILE A 252 0.47 17.28 -3.39
CA ILE A 252 1.42 17.29 -2.28
C ILE A 252 2.80 16.78 -2.76
N PRO A 253 3.53 17.54 -3.60
CA PRO A 253 4.83 17.13 -4.07
C PRO A 253 5.82 16.95 -2.91
N THR A 254 6.75 16.00 -3.03
CA THR A 254 7.78 15.79 -2.01
C THR A 254 8.63 17.05 -1.86
N GLU A 255 8.91 17.47 -0.62
CA GLU A 255 9.79 18.61 -0.41
C GLU A 255 11.17 18.32 -1.03
N ALA A 256 11.55 19.11 -2.02
CA ALA A 256 12.88 19.05 -2.59
C ALA A 256 13.88 19.42 -1.48
N LYS A 257 14.69 18.46 -1.04
CA LYS A 257 15.88 18.75 -0.23
C LYS A 257 16.66 19.81 -1.01
N LYS A 258 16.82 21.01 -0.44
CA LYS A 258 17.54 22.14 -1.04
C LYS A 258 18.93 21.70 -1.51
N LYS A 259 19.03 21.17 -2.73
CA LYS A 259 20.29 21.00 -3.43
C LYS A 259 20.55 22.34 -4.09
N LEU A 260 21.55 23.02 -3.57
CA LEU A 260 22.19 24.15 -4.21
C LEU A 260 22.42 23.81 -5.69
N LEU A 261 22.05 24.75 -6.57
CA LEU A 261 22.27 24.77 -8.02
C LEU A 261 21.17 24.13 -8.90
N ALA A 262 19.96 24.69 -8.83
CA ALA A 262 19.19 25.16 -9.99
C ALA A 262 17.86 25.73 -9.47
N LYS A 263 17.31 26.73 -10.16
CA LYS A 263 15.92 27.21 -10.00
C LYS A 263 14.96 26.09 -10.46
N VAL A 264 14.87 25.00 -9.70
CA VAL A 264 13.71 24.12 -9.81
C VAL A 264 12.58 24.91 -9.16
N VAL A 265 11.58 25.27 -9.95
CA VAL A 265 10.32 25.76 -9.41
C VAL A 265 9.80 24.62 -8.54
N VAL A 266 10.03 24.71 -7.23
CA VAL A 266 9.43 23.79 -6.27
C VAL A 266 7.95 24.12 -6.34
N GLU A 267 7.18 23.29 -7.06
CA GLU A 267 5.73 23.33 -6.98
C GLU A 267 5.38 23.24 -5.50
N ARG A 268 4.74 24.30 -5.00
CA ARG A 268 4.32 24.35 -3.61
C ARG A 268 3.15 23.39 -3.46
N ALA A 269 3.13 22.66 -2.36
CA ALA A 269 1.98 21.83 -2.04
C ALA A 269 0.74 22.71 -1.93
N ASP A 270 -0.39 22.15 -2.36
CA ASP A 270 -1.68 22.73 -2.04
C ASP A 270 -1.88 22.66 -0.52
N GLU A 271 -1.85 23.82 0.12
CA GLU A 271 -1.94 23.92 1.59
C GLU A 271 -3.30 23.43 2.10
N ASN A 272 -4.36 23.49 1.28
CA ASN A 272 -5.69 23.00 1.69
C ASN A 272 -5.71 21.48 1.73
N ILE A 273 -5.18 20.84 0.69
CA ILE A 273 -5.11 19.38 0.61
C ILE A 273 -4.13 18.85 1.67
N LEU A 274 -3.00 19.53 1.88
CA LEU A 274 -2.07 19.16 2.94
C LEU A 274 -2.65 19.35 4.34
N SER A 275 -3.41 20.42 4.58
CA SER A 275 -4.14 20.61 5.83
C SER A 275 -5.22 19.55 6.02
N ALA A 276 -5.96 19.19 4.96
CA ALA A 276 -6.98 18.14 5.00
C ALA A 276 -6.38 16.77 5.35
N LEU A 277 -5.20 16.44 4.80
CA LEU A 277 -4.42 15.27 5.22
C LEU A 277 -4.10 15.29 6.73
N ALA A 278 -3.73 16.45 7.28
CA ALA A 278 -3.47 16.60 8.71
C ALA A 278 -4.75 16.48 9.56
N PHE A 279 -5.89 16.98 9.08
CA PHE A 279 -7.19 16.77 9.71
C PHE A 279 -7.57 15.29 9.74
N LEU A 280 -7.43 14.60 8.60
CA LEU A 280 -7.66 13.17 8.48
C LEU A 280 -6.77 12.38 9.46
N ALA A 281 -5.47 12.65 9.48
CA ALA A 281 -4.51 12.01 10.39
C ALA A 281 -4.94 12.15 11.86
N ASN A 282 -5.35 13.35 12.27
CA ASN A 282 -5.85 13.58 13.62
C ASN A 282 -7.17 12.86 13.93
N LYS A 283 -8.08 12.78 12.96
CA LYS A 283 -9.36 12.08 13.12
C LYS A 283 -9.19 10.57 13.27
N VAL A 284 -8.24 9.97 12.55
CA VAL A 284 -7.98 8.52 12.66
C VAL A 284 -7.08 8.16 13.85
N GLY A 285 -6.59 9.15 14.61
CA GLY A 285 -5.90 8.92 15.90
C GLY A 285 -4.40 9.28 15.93
N PHE A 286 -3.85 9.92 14.90
CA PHE A 286 -2.46 10.37 14.89
C PHE A 286 -2.31 11.81 15.39
N GLU A 287 -1.40 12.02 16.35
CA GLU A 287 -1.13 13.30 16.99
C GLU A 287 0.38 13.60 16.97
N SER A 288 0.76 14.66 16.27
CA SER A 288 2.13 15.18 16.22
C SER A 288 2.12 16.70 16.17
N ALA A 289 3.22 17.34 16.57
CA ALA A 289 3.35 18.79 16.45
C ALA A 289 3.17 19.25 15.00
N GLU A 290 3.72 18.49 14.05
CA GLU A 290 3.59 18.74 12.62
C GLU A 290 2.13 18.67 12.15
N ILE A 291 1.35 17.69 12.63
CA ILE A 291 -0.09 17.57 12.33
C ILE A 291 -0.85 18.81 12.85
N TYR A 292 -0.60 19.25 14.09
CA TYR A 292 -1.28 20.42 14.65
C TYR A 292 -0.90 21.71 13.91
N ASP A 293 0.38 21.88 13.56
CA ASP A 293 0.86 23.04 12.81
C ASP A 293 0.24 23.11 11.41
N LEU A 294 0.11 21.96 10.73
CA LEU A 294 -0.51 21.90 9.39
C LEU A 294 -2.01 22.18 9.44
N LYS A 295 -2.73 21.69 10.45
CA LYS A 295 -4.16 22.01 10.64
C LYS A 295 -4.42 23.51 10.79
N GLN A 296 -3.49 24.25 11.40
CA GLN A 296 -3.62 25.71 11.57
C GLN A 296 -3.43 26.50 10.27
N ARG A 297 -2.83 25.89 9.24
CA ARG A 297 -2.54 26.53 7.95
C ARG A 297 -3.67 26.37 6.93
N SER A 298 -4.83 25.84 7.32
CA SER A 298 -5.95 25.68 6.40
C SER A 298 -6.43 27.00 5.81
N SER A 299 -6.91 26.99 4.56
CA SER A 299 -7.63 28.13 3.98
C SER A 299 -8.75 28.62 4.88
N ASP A 300 -9.39 27.71 5.60
CA ASP A 300 -10.54 28.03 6.45
C ASP A 300 -10.12 28.88 7.66
N ASN A 301 -8.96 28.57 8.26
CA ASN A 301 -8.37 29.43 9.28
C ASN A 301 -8.04 30.81 8.71
N ASP A 302 -7.46 30.86 7.50
CA ASP A 302 -7.15 32.13 6.83
C ASP A 302 -8.42 32.92 6.45
N ILE A 303 -9.48 32.25 5.98
CA ILE A 303 -10.78 32.84 5.64
C ILE A 303 -11.42 33.39 6.90
N ALA A 304 -11.48 32.61 7.98
CA ALA A 304 -12.02 33.03 9.27
C ALA A 304 -11.24 34.22 9.84
N ARG A 305 -9.91 34.15 9.82
CA ARG A 305 -9.02 35.23 10.30
C ARG A 305 -9.19 36.50 9.47
N ASN A 306 -9.19 36.38 8.15
CA ASN A 306 -9.42 37.51 7.25
C ASN A 306 -10.83 38.09 7.41
N ALA A 307 -11.85 37.26 7.64
CA ALA A 307 -13.22 37.72 7.88
C ALA A 307 -13.31 38.54 9.17
N LEU A 308 -12.69 38.06 10.27
CA LEU A 308 -12.66 38.78 11.56
C LEU A 308 -11.96 40.14 11.46
N LEU A 309 -10.81 40.19 10.77
CA LEU A 309 -10.03 41.42 10.58
C LEU A 309 -10.64 42.38 9.56
N LYS A 310 -11.42 41.90 8.58
CA LYS A 310 -12.17 42.75 7.65
C LYS A 310 -13.46 43.28 8.27
N ALA A 311 -14.13 42.50 9.12
CA ALA A 311 -15.41 42.88 9.73
C ALA A 311 -15.28 43.97 10.80
N ARG A 312 -14.09 44.15 11.38
CA ARG A 312 -13.80 45.18 12.39
C ARG A 312 -12.57 45.98 11.98
N ARG A 313 -12.73 47.30 11.90
CA ARG A 313 -11.63 48.15 11.41
C ARG A 313 -10.46 48.16 12.42
N PRO A 314 -9.22 47.95 11.98
CA PRO A 314 -8.06 47.84 12.87
C PRO A 314 -7.74 49.10 13.67
N ASP A 315 -8.19 50.27 13.19
CA ASP A 315 -8.03 51.57 13.85
C ASP A 315 -8.97 51.74 15.06
N GLN A 316 -10.01 50.92 15.18
CA GLN A 316 -11.05 51.05 16.22
C GLN A 316 -11.18 49.82 17.11
N TYR A 317 -10.73 48.65 16.66
CA TYR A 317 -10.89 47.39 17.36
C TYR A 317 -9.60 46.58 17.29
N GLN A 318 -9.21 46.00 18.41
CA GLN A 318 -8.04 45.12 18.51
C GLN A 318 -8.44 43.81 19.18
N TYR A 319 -8.04 42.70 18.57
CA TYR A 319 -8.07 41.39 19.21
C TYR A 319 -6.74 41.16 19.92
N SER A 320 -6.78 40.59 21.13
CA SER A 320 -5.60 39.94 21.67
C SER A 320 -5.31 38.67 20.87
N ASN A 321 -4.05 38.22 20.80
CA ASN A 321 -3.70 37.02 20.04
C ASN A 321 -4.51 35.79 20.50
N SER A 322 -4.69 35.60 21.81
CA SER A 322 -5.47 34.48 22.33
C SER A 322 -6.97 34.56 21.98
N THR A 323 -7.55 35.77 22.01
CA THR A 323 -8.95 35.97 21.61
C THR A 323 -9.15 35.75 20.12
N LEU A 324 -8.21 36.19 19.28
CA LEU A 324 -8.29 36.01 17.84
C LEU A 324 -8.28 34.53 17.47
N GLU A 325 -7.36 33.73 18.03
CA GLU A 325 -7.32 32.29 17.77
C GLU A 325 -8.60 31.58 18.25
N ALA A 326 -9.12 31.95 19.42
CA ALA A 326 -10.37 31.38 19.92
C ALA A 326 -11.56 31.71 19.01
N SER A 327 -11.62 32.93 18.47
CA SER A 327 -12.67 33.33 17.50
C SER A 327 -12.51 32.63 16.15
N VAL A 328 -11.28 32.46 15.66
CA VAL A 328 -11.00 31.69 14.44
C VAL A 328 -11.48 30.25 14.61
N ALA A 329 -11.13 29.59 15.72
CA ALA A 329 -11.58 28.24 16.01
C ALA A 329 -13.10 28.11 16.06
N GLN A 330 -13.81 29.11 16.61
CA GLN A 330 -15.27 29.14 16.60
C GLN A 330 -15.85 29.24 15.19
N ILE A 331 -15.29 30.07 14.31
CA ILE A 331 -15.76 30.17 12.93
C ILE A 331 -15.48 28.87 12.16
N VAL A 332 -14.31 28.29 12.31
CA VAL A 332 -13.97 27.00 11.68
C VAL A 332 -14.93 25.91 12.16
N SER A 333 -15.27 25.87 13.45
CA SER A 333 -16.28 24.93 13.96
C SER A 333 -17.66 25.11 13.36
N LEU A 334 -17.98 26.32 12.84
CA LEU A 334 -19.22 26.54 12.08
C LEU A 334 -19.10 25.99 10.65
N PHE A 335 -17.94 26.06 10.00
CA PHE A 335 -17.73 25.44 8.69
C PHE A 335 -17.89 23.92 8.76
N ASP A 336 -17.43 23.30 9.85
CA ASP A 336 -17.61 21.87 10.12
C ASP A 336 -19.08 21.43 10.23
N THR A 337 -20.04 22.36 10.35
CA THR A 337 -21.48 22.04 10.35
C THR A 337 -22.05 21.80 8.96
N ALA A 338 -21.29 22.08 7.89
CA ALA A 338 -21.71 21.81 6.52
C ALA A 338 -21.86 20.31 6.29
N VAL A 339 -23.01 19.89 5.74
CA VAL A 339 -23.27 18.50 5.40
C VAL A 339 -22.80 18.26 3.96
N PRO A 340 -21.96 17.24 3.69
CA PRO A 340 -21.53 16.93 2.34
C PRO A 340 -22.73 16.56 1.47
N VAL A 341 -22.70 16.99 0.21
CA VAL A 341 -23.71 16.57 -0.77
C VAL A 341 -23.46 15.09 -1.10
N PRO A 342 -24.46 14.20 -0.96
CA PRO A 342 -24.31 12.80 -1.31
C PRO A 342 -23.83 12.67 -2.76
N CYS A 343 -22.63 12.12 -2.95
CA CYS A 343 -22.16 11.78 -4.28
C CYS A 343 -22.90 10.51 -4.74
N VAL A 344 -23.38 10.49 -5.98
CA VAL A 344 -24.01 9.29 -6.55
C VAL A 344 -22.93 8.24 -6.71
N LEU A 345 -22.98 7.23 -5.84
CA LEU A 345 -22.11 6.06 -5.89
C LEU A 345 -22.27 5.38 -7.24
N SER A 346 -21.26 5.52 -8.10
CA SER A 346 -21.16 4.71 -9.31
C SER A 346 -20.15 3.63 -9.00
N SER A 347 -20.55 2.36 -9.07
CA SER A 347 -19.60 1.25 -8.99
C SER A 347 -18.48 1.52 -10.01
N PRO A 348 -17.20 1.46 -9.61
CA PRO A 348 -16.11 1.66 -10.55
C PRO A 348 -16.31 0.71 -11.72
N SER A 349 -16.31 1.26 -12.93
CA SER A 349 -16.41 0.45 -14.12
C SER A 349 -15.20 -0.48 -14.14
N LEU A 350 -15.43 -1.80 -14.15
CA LEU A 350 -14.36 -2.75 -14.39
C LEU A 350 -13.58 -2.29 -15.61
N ALA A 351 -12.25 -2.19 -15.50
CA ALA A 351 -11.37 -1.79 -16.60
C ALA A 351 -11.49 -2.81 -17.74
N SER A 352 -12.55 -2.69 -18.55
CA SER A 352 -12.84 -3.59 -19.64
C SER A 352 -11.95 -3.22 -20.82
N ASP A 353 -11.13 -4.18 -21.27
CA ASP A 353 -10.38 -4.18 -22.53
C ASP A 353 -9.73 -2.84 -22.96
N SER A 354 -9.22 -2.06 -22.00
CA SER A 354 -8.44 -0.87 -22.35
C SER A 354 -7.17 -1.31 -23.09
N LEU A 355 -6.82 -0.62 -24.18
CA LEU A 355 -5.63 -0.90 -24.99
C LEU A 355 -4.32 -0.54 -24.28
N LYS A 356 -4.34 -0.31 -22.96
CA LYS A 356 -3.17 0.07 -22.19
C LYS A 356 -2.09 -1.00 -22.33
N THR A 357 -0.90 -0.55 -22.69
CA THR A 357 0.28 -1.40 -22.73
C THR A 357 0.54 -1.94 -21.33
N PRO A 358 1.10 -3.16 -21.19
CA PRO A 358 1.44 -3.72 -19.88
C PRO A 358 2.30 -2.78 -19.04
N GLU A 359 3.15 -1.97 -19.69
CA GLU A 359 4.05 -0.99 -19.06
C GLU A 359 3.33 0.13 -18.30
N ASN A 360 2.07 0.44 -18.65
CA ASN A 360 1.28 1.47 -17.96
C ASN A 360 0.56 0.94 -16.70
N ARG A 361 0.79 -0.33 -16.32
CA ARG A 361 0.10 -1.00 -15.21
C ARG A 361 0.90 -1.01 -13.90
N CYS A 362 2.07 -0.38 -13.88
CA CYS A 362 2.94 -0.27 -12.71
C CYS A 362 3.60 1.11 -12.65
N GLY A 363 4.07 1.48 -11.46
CA GLY A 363 4.63 2.81 -11.23
C GLY A 363 3.55 3.88 -11.16
N PHE A 364 3.80 5.04 -11.79
CA PHE A 364 2.85 6.14 -11.76
C PHE A 364 1.64 5.85 -12.65
N PRO A 365 0.41 6.08 -12.18
CA PRO A 365 -0.77 5.98 -13.02
C PRO A 365 -0.70 6.98 -14.18
N ASP A 366 -1.19 6.58 -15.35
CA ASP A 366 -1.44 7.52 -16.45
C ASP A 366 -2.55 8.52 -16.09
N GLU A 367 -2.62 9.62 -16.83
CA GLU A 367 -3.53 10.74 -16.53
C GLU A 367 -4.98 10.29 -16.42
N ASP A 368 -5.45 9.52 -17.38
CA ASP A 368 -6.83 9.04 -17.43
C ASP A 368 -7.16 8.15 -16.22
N SER A 369 -6.23 7.27 -15.82
CA SER A 369 -6.40 6.42 -14.61
C SER A 369 -6.43 7.26 -13.35
N TYR A 370 -5.51 8.23 -13.24
CA TYR A 370 -5.40 9.09 -12.08
C TYR A 370 -6.68 9.91 -11.88
N GLU A 371 -7.21 10.52 -12.94
CA GLU A 371 -8.47 11.28 -12.89
C GLU A 371 -9.66 10.37 -12.54
N GLN A 372 -9.69 9.14 -13.08
CA GLN A 372 -10.74 8.17 -12.80
C GLN A 372 -10.73 7.69 -11.34
N ASP A 373 -9.56 7.42 -10.77
CA ASP A 373 -9.42 6.98 -9.38
C ASP A 373 -9.74 8.12 -8.39
N GLN A 374 -9.41 9.36 -8.74
CA GLN A 374 -9.76 10.55 -7.97
C GLN A 374 -11.30 10.75 -7.87
N THR A 375 -12.04 10.31 -8.89
CA THR A 375 -13.51 10.44 -8.95
C THR A 375 -14.27 9.22 -8.43
N ASN A 376 -13.76 7.99 -8.61
CA ASN A 376 -14.54 6.75 -8.35
C ASN A 376 -14.06 5.88 -7.17
N GLY A 377 -12.85 6.08 -6.65
CA GLY A 377 -12.21 5.14 -5.72
C GLY A 377 -12.57 5.28 -4.23
N ARG A 378 -13.63 6.02 -3.89
CA ARG A 378 -13.76 6.60 -2.53
C ARG A 378 -14.12 5.59 -1.43
N ASP A 379 -14.96 4.58 -1.71
CA ASP A 379 -15.68 3.86 -0.64
C ASP A 379 -15.47 2.32 -0.65
N GLN A 380 -15.27 1.68 -1.81
CA GLN A 380 -15.20 0.20 -1.91
C GLN A 380 -13.86 -0.38 -1.43
N GLU A 381 -12.74 0.30 -1.67
CA GLU A 381 -11.42 -0.18 -1.24
C GLU A 381 -11.31 -0.21 0.29
N VAL A 382 -11.81 0.82 0.98
CA VAL A 382 -11.78 0.89 2.45
C VAL A 382 -12.69 -0.18 3.07
N LEU A 383 -13.87 -0.43 2.48
CA LEU A 383 -14.77 -1.49 2.95
C LEU A 383 -14.18 -2.89 2.72
N ALA A 384 -13.58 -3.15 1.55
CA ALA A 384 -12.90 -4.42 1.27
C ALA A 384 -11.71 -4.67 2.22
N LEU A 385 -10.92 -3.62 2.54
CA LEU A 385 -9.80 -3.71 3.48
C LEU A 385 -10.26 -4.04 4.92
N VAL A 386 -11.42 -3.53 5.33
CA VAL A 386 -12.01 -3.80 6.65
C VAL A 386 -12.60 -5.22 6.71
N GLU A 387 -13.19 -5.70 5.62
CA GLU A 387 -13.65 -7.09 5.51
C GLU A 387 -12.47 -8.07 5.55
N GLU A 388 -11.41 -7.84 4.79
CA GLU A 388 -10.20 -8.68 4.78
C GLU A 388 -9.52 -8.80 6.17
N GLU A 389 -9.40 -7.69 6.92
CA GLU A 389 -8.83 -7.76 8.27
C GLU A 389 -9.79 -8.39 9.29
N GLY A 390 -11.11 -8.21 9.13
CA GLY A 390 -12.11 -8.93 9.92
C GLY A 390 -11.97 -10.44 9.77
N PHE A 391 -11.77 -10.92 8.54
CA PHE A 391 -11.51 -12.34 8.28
C PHE A 391 -10.15 -12.80 8.81
N ALA A 392 -9.09 -12.00 8.68
CA ALA A 392 -7.75 -12.37 9.16
C ALA A 392 -7.64 -12.45 10.70
N VAL A 393 -8.34 -11.56 11.43
CA VAL A 393 -8.40 -11.63 12.91
C VAL A 393 -9.20 -12.84 13.36
N VAL A 394 -10.33 -13.14 12.71
CA VAL A 394 -11.11 -14.35 12.97
C VAL A 394 -10.31 -15.60 12.62
N GLU A 395 -9.53 -15.59 11.54
CA GLU A 395 -8.66 -16.71 11.16
C GLU A 395 -7.50 -16.90 12.15
N GLN A 396 -6.92 -15.82 12.69
CA GLN A 396 -5.92 -15.90 13.75
C GLN A 396 -6.50 -16.39 15.08
N GLU A 397 -7.70 -15.96 15.49
CA GLU A 397 -8.41 -16.50 16.64
C GLU A 397 -8.83 -17.96 16.41
N MET A 398 -9.24 -18.33 15.21
CA MET A 398 -9.53 -19.72 14.86
C MET A 398 -8.27 -20.58 14.94
N ASN A 399 -7.13 -20.09 14.45
CA ASN A 399 -5.86 -20.82 14.51
C ASN A 399 -5.35 -20.96 15.95
N SER A 400 -5.54 -19.96 16.82
CA SER A 400 -5.20 -20.07 18.24
C SER A 400 -6.15 -20.99 19.01
N LEU A 401 -7.45 -21.02 18.67
CA LEU A 401 -8.44 -21.91 19.27
C LEU A 401 -8.29 -23.37 18.81
N VAL A 402 -7.83 -23.60 17.57
CA VAL A 402 -7.49 -24.94 17.05
C VAL A 402 -6.24 -25.52 17.73
N GLU A 403 -5.30 -24.68 18.17
CA GLU A 403 -4.15 -25.12 18.96
C GLU A 403 -4.51 -25.56 20.40
N GLU A 404 -5.71 -25.22 20.91
CA GLU A 404 -6.12 -25.51 22.30
C GLU A 404 -7.13 -26.67 22.51
N GLY A 405 -7.68 -27.29 21.45
CA GLY A 405 -8.21 -28.68 21.46
C GLY A 405 -9.56 -29.02 22.14
N GLY A 406 -10.63 -29.14 21.31
CA GLY A 406 -11.73 -30.17 21.33
C GLY A 406 -13.03 -29.91 22.14
N PRO A 407 -14.17 -30.65 21.92
CA PRO A 407 -14.61 -31.48 20.79
C PRO A 407 -16.00 -31.10 20.17
N ALA A 408 -16.11 -31.18 18.84
CA ALA A 408 -17.23 -31.57 17.93
C ALA A 408 -18.72 -31.18 18.17
N GLU A 409 -19.24 -30.94 19.38
CA GLU A 409 -20.65 -30.55 19.58
C GLU A 409 -20.87 -29.04 19.31
N MET A 410 -19.85 -28.23 19.55
CA MET A 410 -19.86 -26.80 19.24
C MET A 410 -19.83 -26.51 17.73
N GLU A 411 -19.32 -27.47 16.92
CA GLU A 411 -19.25 -27.35 15.46
C GLU A 411 -20.63 -27.43 14.80
N LEU A 412 -21.56 -28.22 15.35
CA LEU A 412 -22.92 -28.34 14.79
C LEU A 412 -23.77 -27.11 15.10
N GLU A 413 -23.72 -26.58 16.33
CA GLU A 413 -24.42 -25.35 16.71
C GLU A 413 -23.85 -24.11 16.00
N MET A 414 -22.53 -24.07 15.73
CA MET A 414 -21.91 -22.98 14.95
C MET A 414 -22.21 -23.06 13.45
N VAL A 415 -22.26 -24.25 12.85
CA VAL A 415 -22.70 -24.40 11.46
C VAL A 415 -24.17 -24.02 11.33
N GLU A 416 -25.03 -24.34 12.31
CA GLU A 416 -26.43 -23.91 12.33
C GLU A 416 -26.57 -22.38 12.44
N ARG A 417 -25.75 -21.72 13.28
CA ARG A 417 -25.73 -20.25 13.37
C ARG A 417 -25.23 -19.57 12.10
N VAL A 418 -24.18 -20.08 11.47
CA VAL A 418 -23.67 -19.52 10.21
C VAL A 418 -24.68 -19.74 9.08
N GLN A 419 -25.39 -20.87 9.05
CA GLN A 419 -26.49 -21.07 8.12
C GLN A 419 -27.68 -20.14 8.40
N GLN A 420 -28.01 -19.87 9.67
CA GLN A 420 -29.05 -18.90 10.03
C GLN A 420 -28.67 -17.46 9.68
N GLU A 421 -27.43 -17.04 9.90
CA GLU A 421 -26.96 -15.71 9.53
C GLU A 421 -26.90 -15.53 8.00
N ARG A 422 -26.52 -16.59 7.27
CA ARG A 422 -26.58 -16.59 5.80
C ARG A 422 -28.02 -16.57 5.27
N PHE A 423 -28.94 -17.26 5.93
CA PHE A 423 -30.36 -17.22 5.60
C PHE A 423 -30.99 -15.84 5.89
N VAL A 424 -30.56 -15.16 6.96
CA VAL A 424 -30.99 -13.78 7.26
C VAL A 424 -30.46 -12.79 6.22
N GLN A 425 -29.22 -12.96 5.75
CA GLN A 425 -28.64 -12.17 4.65
C GLN A 425 -29.39 -12.40 3.34
N GLU A 426 -29.64 -13.66 2.94
CA GLU A 426 -30.43 -13.97 1.73
C GLU A 426 -31.88 -13.45 1.85
N TRP A 427 -32.47 -13.48 3.05
CA TRP A 427 -33.81 -12.93 3.28
C TRP A 427 -33.83 -11.40 3.16
N ILE A 428 -32.82 -10.69 3.69
CA ILE A 428 -32.68 -9.23 3.53
C ILE A 428 -32.49 -8.88 2.05
N GLU A 429 -31.65 -9.62 1.31
CA GLU A 429 -31.44 -9.41 -0.12
C GLU A 429 -32.72 -9.63 -0.94
N GLN A 430 -33.52 -10.65 -0.62
CA GLN A 430 -34.80 -10.89 -1.28
C GLN A 430 -35.88 -9.86 -0.94
N GLU A 431 -35.89 -9.34 0.28
CA GLU A 431 -36.87 -8.33 0.70
C GLU A 431 -36.53 -6.94 0.13
N VAL A 432 -35.23 -6.63 -0.05
CA VAL A 432 -34.75 -5.44 -0.77
C VAL A 432 -35.11 -5.54 -2.26
N LEU A 433 -34.91 -6.70 -2.90
CA LEU A 433 -35.27 -6.92 -4.31
C LEU A 433 -36.79 -6.85 -4.57
N LYS A 434 -37.64 -7.11 -3.57
CA LYS A 434 -39.10 -6.97 -3.67
C LYS A 434 -39.62 -5.54 -3.45
N GLN A 435 -38.83 -4.66 -2.85
CA GLN A 435 -39.19 -3.25 -2.68
C GLN A 435 -38.76 -2.37 -3.88
N GLU A 436 -37.93 -2.90 -4.77
CA GLU A 436 -37.46 -2.23 -5.99
C GLU A 436 -38.14 -2.73 -7.29
N ALA A 437 -39.20 -3.54 -7.17
CA ALA A 437 -40.10 -3.96 -8.26
C ALA A 437 -41.53 -3.47 -8.01
#